data_AF-A0A6V8D5N4-F1
#
_entry.id   AF-A0A6V8D5N4-F1
#
_cell.length_a   1.000
_cell.length_b   1.000
_cell.length_c   1.000
_cell.angle_alpha   90.00
_cell.angle_beta   90.00
_cell.angle_gamma   90.00
#
_symmetry.space_group_name_H-M   'P 1'
#
loop_
_entity.id
_entity.type
_entity.pdbx_description
1 polymer ?
#
loop_
_entity_poly.entity_id
_entity_poly.type
_entity_poly.pdbx_seq_one_letter_code
_entity_poly.pdbx_strand_id
1 'polypeptide(L)'
;MKVLSLATRMGLLALGMILVSVLSADAVWADASEEEPSTSGLADALLTDWALPLLVLGVLMSIAMIGAAYLVRDERMENLLWEFGGEEE
;
A
#
# COMPACT_ATOMS: atom_id res chain seq x y z
N MET A 1 11.01 23.15 2.14
CA MET A 1 10.09 22.12 1.61
C MET A 1 10.65 21.38 0.37
N LYS A 2 11.22 22.08 -0.64
CA LYS A 2 11.75 21.43 -1.86
C LYS A 2 12.86 20.40 -1.59
N VAL A 3 13.84 20.73 -0.74
CA VAL A 3 14.94 19.81 -0.37
C VAL A 3 14.43 18.57 0.35
N LEU A 4 13.50 18.75 1.30
CA LEU A 4 12.89 17.63 2.03
C LEU A 4 12.09 16.72 1.08
N SER A 5 11.30 17.29 0.17
CA SER A 5 10.56 16.54 -0.86
C SER A 5 11.50 15.74 -1.77
N LEU A 6 12.61 16.35 -2.21
CA LEU A 6 13.61 15.68 -3.03
C LEU A 6 14.30 14.54 -2.26
N ALA A 7 14.66 14.76 -0.99
CA ALA A 7 15.25 13.75 -0.13
C ALA A 7 14.29 12.56 0.08
N THR A 8 13.00 12.81 0.32
CA THR A 8 11.99 11.75 0.44
C THR A 8 11.86 10.95 -0.85
N ARG A 9 11.82 11.60 -2.01
CA ARG A 9 11.74 10.93 -3.32
C ARG A 9 12.97 10.05 -3.59
N MET A 10 14.17 10.56 -3.32
CA MET A 10 15.40 9.79 -3.45
C MET A 10 15.46 8.63 -2.45
N GLY A 11 14.99 8.84 -1.22
CA GLY A 11 14.88 7.78 -0.22
C GLY A 11 13.92 6.67 -0.63
N LEU A 12 12.76 7.02 -1.20
CA LEU A 12 11.80 6.04 -1.73
C LEU A 12 12.38 5.26 -2.91
N LEU A 13 13.11 5.93 -3.82
CA LEU A 13 13.80 5.26 -4.92
C LEU A 13 14.89 4.30 -4.41
N ALA A 14 15.69 4.73 -3.45
CA ALA A 14 16.72 3.89 -2.84
C ALA A 14 16.10 2.68 -2.10
N LEU A 15 15.02 2.90 -1.35
CA LEU A 15 14.29 1.82 -0.70
C LEU A 15 13.74 0.81 -1.72
N GLY A 16 13.15 1.30 -2.81
CA GLY A 16 12.68 0.45 -3.91
C GLY A 16 13.81 -0.39 -4.52
N MET A 17 14.97 0.21 -4.77
CA MET A 17 16.15 -0.49 -5.29
C MET A 17 16.65 -1.56 -4.30
N ILE A 18 16.69 -1.26 -3.00
CA ILE A 18 17.06 -2.23 -1.97
C ILE A 18 16.08 -3.41 -1.95
N LEU A 19 14.77 -3.13 -1.95
CA LEU A 19 13.76 -4.19 -1.98
C LEU A 19 13.90 -5.09 -3.22
N VAL A 20 14.10 -4.51 -4.40
CA VAL A 20 14.36 -5.27 -5.63
C VAL A 20 15.62 -6.13 -5.49
N SER A 21 16.69 -5.59 -4.92
CA SER A 21 17.95 -6.32 -4.74
C SER A 21 17.79 -7.52 -3.80
N VAL A 22 17.05 -7.35 -2.69
CA VAL A 22 16.79 -8.43 -1.72
C VAL A 22 15.89 -9.48 -2.35
N LEU A 23 14.79 -9.07 -2.99
CA LEU A 23 13.83 -10.00 -3.58
C LEU A 23 14.41 -10.76 -4.78
N SER A 24 15.39 -10.19 -5.48
CA SER A 24 16.06 -10.85 -6.61
C SER A 24 17.23 -11.75 -6.17
N ALA A 25 17.59 -11.76 -4.88
CA ALA A 25 18.69 -12.57 -4.40
C ALA A 25 18.31 -14.05 -4.41
N ASP A 26 19.15 -14.87 -5.06
CA ASP A 26 18.95 -16.33 -5.18
C ASP A 26 18.76 -17.03 -3.82
N ALA A 27 19.50 -16.59 -2.81
CA ALA A 27 19.41 -17.13 -1.45
C ALA A 27 18.01 -17.02 -0.82
N VAL A 28 17.19 -16.04 -1.23
CA VAL A 28 15.81 -15.91 -0.73
C VAL A 28 14.91 -17.05 -1.22
N TRP A 29 15.24 -17.62 -2.37
CA TRP A 29 14.44 -18.63 -3.05
C TRP A 29 15.09 -20.02 -3.06
N ALA A 30 16.30 -20.14 -2.50
CA ALA A 30 17.10 -21.36 -2.53
C ALA A 30 16.45 -22.56 -1.82
N ASP A 31 15.61 -22.32 -0.81
CA ASP A 31 14.88 -23.34 -0.04
C ASP A 31 13.37 -23.22 -0.25
N ALA A 32 12.94 -23.18 -1.51
CA ALA A 32 11.52 -23.23 -1.83
C ALA A 32 10.94 -24.61 -1.46
N SER A 33 9.89 -24.62 -0.62
CA SER A 33 9.15 -25.83 -0.29
C SER A 33 8.54 -26.46 -1.55
N GLU A 34 8.73 -27.76 -1.74
CA GLU A 34 8.03 -28.56 -2.77
C GLU A 34 6.57 -28.84 -2.38
N GLU A 35 6.22 -28.64 -1.10
CA GLU A 35 4.87 -28.81 -0.59
C GLU A 35 4.07 -27.49 -0.66
N GLU A 36 2.87 -27.58 -1.23
CA GLU A 36 1.90 -26.49 -1.22
C GLU A 36 1.25 -26.36 0.18
N PRO A 37 1.09 -25.14 0.71
CA PRO A 37 0.45 -24.96 2.00
C PRO A 37 -1.03 -25.36 1.92
N SER A 38 -1.45 -26.25 2.82
CA SER A 38 -2.88 -26.51 3.03
C SER A 38 -3.59 -25.24 3.50
N THR A 39 -4.90 -25.11 3.24
CA THR A 39 -5.70 -23.96 3.71
C THR A 39 -5.54 -23.71 5.21
N SER A 40 -5.52 -24.78 6.01
CA SER A 40 -5.30 -24.69 7.46
C SER A 40 -3.88 -24.27 7.81
N GLY A 41 -2.86 -24.77 7.10
CA GLY A 41 -1.46 -24.40 7.33
C GLY A 41 -1.19 -22.94 6.97
N LEU A 42 -1.77 -22.46 5.87
CA LEU A 42 -1.69 -21.05 5.50
C LEU A 42 -2.37 -20.15 6.54
N ALA A 43 -3.56 -20.53 7.01
CA ALA A 43 -4.28 -19.76 8.03
C ALA A 43 -3.49 -19.68 9.35
N ASP A 44 -2.88 -20.79 9.77
CA ASP A 44 -2.04 -20.83 10.96
C ASP A 44 -0.82 -19.92 10.80
N ALA A 45 -0.08 -20.04 9.69
CA ALA A 45 1.10 -19.22 9.41
C ALA A 45 0.76 -17.72 9.31
N LEU A 46 -0.40 -17.35 8.72
CA LEU A 46 -0.85 -15.96 8.63
C LEU A 46 -1.21 -15.35 9.98
N LEU A 47 -1.77 -16.15 10.89
CA LEU A 47 -2.23 -15.69 12.20
C LEU A 47 -1.17 -15.84 13.30
N THR A 48 -0.07 -16.54 13.04
CA THR A 48 1.06 -16.70 13.95
C THR A 48 2.31 -16.01 13.38
N ASP A 49 3.09 -16.69 12.54
CA ASP A 49 4.38 -16.23 12.02
C ASP A 49 4.30 -14.88 11.29
N TRP A 50 3.20 -14.65 10.55
CA TRP A 50 2.96 -13.46 9.74
C TRP A 50 1.97 -12.48 10.34
N ALA A 51 1.58 -12.66 11.62
CA ALA A 51 0.54 -11.86 12.25
C ALA A 51 0.83 -10.34 12.20
N LEU A 52 2.07 -9.95 12.48
CA LEU A 52 2.46 -8.53 12.49
C LEU A 52 2.47 -7.91 11.08
N PRO A 53 3.13 -8.51 10.06
CA PRO A 53 2.99 -8.05 8.68
C PRO A 53 1.53 -7.97 8.20
N LEU A 54 0.71 -8.97 8.52
CA LEU A 54 -0.71 -9.00 8.15
C LEU A 54 -1.49 -7.84 8.79
N LEU A 55 -1.23 -7.53 10.06
CA LEU A 55 -1.81 -6.37 10.75
C LEU A 55 -1.41 -5.06 10.06
N VAL A 56 -0.12 -4.89 9.75
CA VAL A 56 0.37 -3.69 9.05
C VAL A 56 -0.30 -3.54 7.69
N LEU A 57 -0.43 -4.63 6.93
CA LEU A 57 -1.14 -4.63 5.65
C LEU A 57 -2.61 -4.19 5.83
N GLY A 58 -3.32 -4.71 6.84
CA GLY A 58 -4.69 -4.31 7.14
C GLY A 58 -4.83 -2.81 7.46
N VAL A 59 -3.88 -2.25 8.21
CA VAL A 59 -3.83 -0.79 8.49
C VAL A 59 -3.59 0.00 7.21
N LEU A 60 -2.63 -0.41 6.37
CA LEU A 60 -2.35 0.24 5.10
C LEU A 60 -3.56 0.21 4.16
N MET A 61 -4.24 -0.93 4.05
CA MET A 61 -5.47 -1.05 3.27
C MET A 61 -6.58 -0.14 3.81
N SER A 62 -6.72 -0.04 5.14
CA SER A 62 -7.69 0.86 5.77
C SER A 62 -7.42 2.32 5.42
N ILE A 63 -6.16 2.76 5.48
CA ILE A 63 -5.75 4.12 5.09
C ILE A 63 -6.03 4.36 3.61
N ALA A 64 -5.74 3.38 2.74
CA ALA A 64 -6.02 3.48 1.31
C ALA A 64 -7.53 3.63 1.02
N MET A 65 -8.38 2.86 1.71
CA MET A 65 -9.84 2.96 1.58
C MET A 65 -10.35 4.33 2.04
N ILE A 66 -9.83 4.84 3.16
CA ILE A 66 -10.16 6.19 3.63
C ILE A 66 -9.77 7.21 2.56
N GLY A 67 -8.52 7.18 2.08
CA GLY A 67 -8.06 8.09 1.04
C GLY A 67 -8.93 8.08 -0.22
N ALA A 68 -9.29 6.89 -0.71
CA ALA A 68 -10.17 6.75 -1.88
C ALA A 68 -11.57 7.36 -1.64
N ALA A 69 -12.14 7.18 -0.45
CA ALA A 69 -13.43 7.77 -0.11
C ALA A 69 -13.38 9.30 -0.06
N TYR A 70 -12.28 9.87 0.45
CA TYR A 70 -12.06 11.31 0.47
C TYR A 70 -11.93 11.88 -0.95
N LEU A 71 -11.22 11.21 -1.86
CA LEU A 71 -11.11 11.64 -3.26
C LEU A 71 -12.48 11.73 -3.94
N VAL A 72 -13.30 10.67 -3.85
CA VAL A 72 -14.65 10.67 -4.45
C VAL A 72 -15.56 11.71 -3.80
N ARG A 73 -15.45 11.91 -2.49
CA ARG A 73 -16.22 12.93 -1.78
C ARG A 73 -15.84 14.33 -2.27
N ASP A 74 -14.55 14.59 -2.42
CA ASP A 74 -14.03 15.88 -2.84
C ASP A 74 -14.43 16.17 -4.30
N GLU A 75 -14.38 15.17 -5.20
CA GLU A 75 -14.93 15.26 -6.57
C GLU A 75 -16.44 15.56 -6.58
N ARG A 76 -17.22 14.89 -5.73
CA ARG A 76 -18.67 15.15 -5.61
C ARG A 76 -18.97 16.55 -5.09
N MET A 77 -18.17 17.05 -4.15
CA MET A 77 -18.31 18.39 -3.61
C MET A 77 -18.01 19.45 -4.67
N GLU A 78 -16.95 19.27 -5.47
CA GLU A 78 -16.63 20.15 -6.59
C GLU A 78 -17.76 20.20 -7.62
N ASN A 79 -18.34 19.04 -7.97
CA ASN A 79 -19.47 18.99 -8.88
C ASN A 79 -20.71 19.74 -8.35
N LEU A 80 -21.02 19.62 -7.06
CA LEU A 80 -22.13 20.36 -6.45
C LEU A 80 -21.89 21.88 -6.46
N LEU A 81 -20.66 22.32 -6.16
CA LEU A 81 -20.30 23.73 -6.21
C LEU A 81 -20.41 24.31 -7.63
N TRP A 82 -20.09 23.51 -8.65
CA TRP A 82 -20.31 23.87 -10.04
C TRP A 82 -21.80 24.02 -10.38
N GLU A 83 -22.65 23.08 -9.91
CA GLU A 83 -24.11 23.14 -10.11
C GLU A 83 -24.74 24.37 -9.44
N PHE A 84 -24.35 24.73 -8.22
CA PHE A 84 -24.87 25.91 -7.53
C PHE A 84 -24.25 27.24 -7.99
N GLY A 85 -23.00 27.23 -8.45
CA GLY A 85 -22.28 28.44 -8.91
C GLY A 85 -22.64 28.89 -10.33
N GLY A 86 -23.35 28.06 -11.10
CA GLY A 86 -23.79 28.37 -12.46
C GLY A 86 -25.14 29.11 -12.57
N GLU A 87 -25.82 29.40 -11.46
CA GLU A 87 -27.11 30.12 -11.45
C GLU A 87 -26.95 31.65 -11.34
N GLU A 88 -25.72 32.17 -11.27
CA GLU A 88 -25.42 33.61 -11.30
C GLU A 88 -24.83 34.06 -12.67
N GLU A 89 -25.55 33.81 -13.76
CA GLU A 89 -25.46 34.60 -15.02
C GLU A 89 -26.86 34.86 -15.61
#